data_AF-A0A7S2MJJ4-F1
#
_entry.id   AF-A0A7S2MJJ4-F1
#
_cell.length_a   1.000
_cell.length_b   1.000
_cell.length_c   1.000
_cell.angle_alpha   90.00
_cell.angle_beta   90.00
_cell.angle_gamma   90.00
#
_symmetry.space_group_name_H-M   'P 1'
#
loop_
_entity.id
_entity.type
_entity.pdbx_description
1 polymer ?
#
loop_
_entity_poly.entity_id
_entity_poly.type
_entity_poly.pdbx_seq_one_letter_code
_entity_poly.pdbx_strand_id
1 'polypeptide(L)'
;DEGGVIDINDVPQAFSHFSYEFSRGKQLVCDLQGVWNADDGFVLTDPVVHYVSSTGRRHKNGATDKGVEGVNRFFKTHKCGALCKKLLLTERGENGLLGDIAT
;
A
#
# COMPACT_ATOMS: atom_id res chain seq x y z
N ASP A 1 -21.55 -15.66 -6.53
CA ASP A 1 -21.00 -15.12 -5.29
C ASP A 1 -20.09 -13.96 -5.68
N GLU A 2 -20.34 -12.75 -5.17
CA GLU A 2 -19.75 -11.50 -5.70
C GLU A 2 -18.28 -11.26 -5.25
N GLY A 3 -17.66 -12.23 -4.59
CA GLY A 3 -16.26 -12.20 -4.21
C GLY A 3 -15.39 -12.89 -5.25
N GLY A 4 -14.79 -12.12 -6.16
CA GLY A 4 -13.85 -12.65 -7.17
C GLY A 4 -12.78 -13.58 -6.58
N VAL A 5 -12.22 -14.44 -7.43
CA VAL A 5 -11.14 -15.36 -7.07
C VAL A 5 -9.95 -14.55 -6.53
N ILE A 6 -9.41 -14.94 -5.36
CA ILE A 6 -8.17 -14.36 -4.84
C ILE A 6 -7.01 -15.13 -5.46
N ASP A 7 -6.17 -14.42 -6.21
CA ASP A 7 -4.89 -14.95 -6.65
C ASP A 7 -3.84 -14.69 -5.56
N ILE A 8 -2.90 -15.62 -5.37
CA ILE A 8 -1.78 -15.42 -4.45
C ILE A 8 -0.97 -14.17 -4.81
N ASN A 9 -0.88 -13.85 -6.11
CA ASN A 9 -0.20 -12.68 -6.63
C ASN A 9 -0.90 -11.35 -6.28
N ASP A 10 -2.15 -11.38 -5.79
CA ASP A 10 -2.85 -10.19 -5.30
C ASP A 10 -2.42 -9.79 -3.88
N VAL A 11 -1.81 -10.71 -3.12
CA VAL A 11 -1.45 -10.49 -1.72
C VAL A 11 -0.49 -9.31 -1.54
N PRO A 12 0.61 -9.17 -2.32
CA PRO A 12 1.50 -8.02 -2.20
C PRO A 12 0.78 -6.67 -2.41
N GLN A 13 -0.10 -6.59 -3.41
CA GLN A 13 -0.87 -5.37 -3.71
C GLN A 13 -1.85 -5.03 -2.57
N ALA A 14 -2.57 -6.03 -2.08
CA ALA A 14 -3.51 -5.85 -0.97
C ALA A 14 -2.78 -5.51 0.34
N PHE A 15 -1.61 -6.11 0.60
CA PHE A 15 -0.79 -5.80 1.77
C PHE A 15 -0.29 -4.36 1.75
N SER A 16 0.16 -3.86 0.60
CA SER A 16 0.53 -2.45 0.46
C SER A 16 -0.62 -1.51 0.82
N HIS A 17 -1.81 -1.72 0.27
CA HIS A 17 -3.01 -0.94 0.62
C HIS A 17 -3.36 -1.09 2.11
N PHE A 18 -3.38 -2.32 2.62
CA PHE A 18 -3.64 -2.61 4.03
C PHE A 18 -2.67 -1.85 4.96
N SER A 19 -1.37 -1.82 4.66
CA SER A 19 -0.38 -1.13 5.51
C SER A 19 -0.71 0.36 5.69
N TYR A 20 -1.23 0.98 4.63
CA TYR A 20 -1.66 2.37 4.63
C TYR A 20 -2.95 2.58 5.43
N GLU A 21 -3.98 1.77 5.21
CA GLU A 21 -5.23 1.85 5.98
C GLU A 21 -5.01 1.54 7.47
N PHE A 22 -4.28 0.47 7.77
CA PHE A 22 -4.00 0.02 9.14
C PHE A 22 -3.22 1.07 9.93
N SER A 23 -2.27 1.74 9.28
CA SER A 23 -1.50 2.82 9.91
C SER A 23 -2.28 4.15 10.00
N ARG A 24 -3.56 4.17 9.59
CA ARG A 24 -4.41 5.37 9.49
C ARG A 24 -3.77 6.45 8.62
N GLY A 25 -3.24 6.03 7.48
CA GLY A 25 -2.64 6.89 6.47
C GLY A 25 -1.23 7.40 6.77
N LYS A 26 -0.55 6.83 7.77
CA LYS A 26 0.80 7.29 8.18
C LYS A 26 1.95 6.61 7.46
N GLN A 27 1.78 5.36 7.05
CA GLN A 27 2.84 4.55 6.47
C GLN A 27 2.32 3.68 5.33
N LEU A 28 3.05 3.63 4.22
CA LEU A 28 2.79 2.70 3.13
C LEU A 28 4.04 1.85 2.92
N VAL A 29 3.89 0.53 2.95
CA VAL A 29 4.93 -0.43 2.56
C VAL A 29 4.63 -0.90 1.14
N CYS A 30 5.51 -0.65 0.19
CA CYS A 30 5.34 -0.99 -1.22
C CYS A 30 6.66 -1.40 -1.87
N ASP A 31 6.63 -1.60 -3.20
CA ASP A 31 7.77 -2.16 -3.95
C ASP A 31 8.22 -3.50 -3.35
N LEU A 32 7.24 -4.37 -3.10
CA LEU A 32 7.46 -5.66 -2.46
C LEU A 32 8.06 -6.63 -3.47
N GLN A 33 9.28 -7.07 -3.19
CA GLN A 33 10.01 -8.03 -4.01
C GLN A 33 10.36 -9.24 -3.16
N GLY A 34 10.45 -10.42 -3.77
CA GLY A 34 10.79 -11.64 -3.05
C GLY A 34 10.19 -12.88 -3.69
N VAL A 35 10.03 -13.92 -2.88
CA VAL A 35 9.55 -15.23 -3.32
C VAL A 35 8.35 -15.65 -2.51
N TRP A 36 7.47 -16.42 -3.16
CA TRP A 36 6.41 -17.16 -2.50
C TRP A 36 6.68 -18.65 -2.62
N ASN A 37 6.48 -19.38 -1.53
CA ASN A 37 6.34 -20.83 -1.56
C ASN A 37 5.23 -21.26 -0.58
N ALA A 38 4.78 -22.52 -0.69
CA ALA A 38 3.65 -23.02 0.08
C ALA A 38 3.98 -23.27 1.58
N ASP A 39 5.24 -23.45 1.93
CA ASP A 39 5.69 -23.81 3.28
C ASP A 39 5.99 -22.57 4.14
N ASP A 40 6.73 -21.61 3.58
CA ASP A 40 7.18 -20.39 4.25
C ASP A 40 6.26 -19.18 3.97
N GLY A 41 5.41 -19.27 2.95
CA GLY A 41 4.63 -18.14 2.46
C GLY A 41 5.50 -17.13 1.70
N PHE A 42 5.20 -15.84 1.87
CA PHE A 42 5.97 -14.76 1.24
C PHE A 42 7.21 -14.42 2.06
N VAL A 43 8.38 -14.57 1.46
CA VAL A 43 9.64 -14.02 1.97
C VAL A 43 10.00 -12.81 1.11
N LEU A 44 9.87 -11.62 1.68
CA LEU A 44 10.05 -10.35 0.98
C LEU A 44 11.36 -9.66 1.40
N THR A 45 11.98 -8.96 0.47
CA THR A 45 13.22 -8.19 0.66
C THR A 45 13.09 -6.79 0.08
N ASP A 46 13.93 -5.88 0.58
CA ASP A 46 14.11 -4.51 0.11
C ASP A 46 12.82 -3.67 -0.10
N PRO A 47 11.85 -3.69 0.83
CA PRO A 47 10.63 -2.92 0.64
C PRO A 47 10.91 -1.41 0.71
N VAL A 48 10.13 -0.65 -0.03
CA VAL A 48 10.07 0.81 0.14
C VAL A 48 9.01 1.15 1.18
N VAL A 49 9.37 1.99 2.17
CA VAL A 49 8.42 2.45 3.20
C VAL A 49 8.26 3.97 3.13
N HIS A 50 7.10 4.42 2.66
CA HIS A 50 6.75 5.85 2.64
C HIS A 50 6.13 6.29 3.97
N TYR A 51 6.62 7.40 4.53
CA TYR A 51 6.07 7.99 5.76
C TYR A 51 5.38 9.32 5.49
N VAL A 52 4.10 9.43 5.87
CA VAL A 52 3.34 10.68 5.81
C VAL A 52 3.60 11.49 7.08
N SER A 53 4.45 12.49 6.96
CA SER A 53 4.75 13.43 8.04
C SER A 53 3.73 14.57 8.09
N SER A 54 3.20 14.87 9.27
CA SER A 54 2.39 16.06 9.53
C SER A 54 3.19 17.37 9.42
N THR A 55 4.52 17.29 9.45
CA THR A 55 5.42 18.46 9.36
C THR A 55 6.14 18.54 8.01
N GLY A 56 5.72 17.75 7.01
CA GLY A 56 6.32 17.72 5.67
C GLY A 56 7.72 17.08 5.59
N ARG A 57 8.23 16.47 6.67
CA ARG A 57 9.53 15.77 6.64
C ARG A 57 9.45 14.52 5.75
N ARG A 58 10.49 14.29 4.96
CA ARG A 58 10.67 13.11 4.09
C ARG A 58 11.89 12.30 4.53
N HIS A 59 12.11 11.13 3.92
CA HIS A 59 13.30 10.29 4.15
C HIS A 59 13.44 9.72 5.56
N LYS A 60 12.32 9.55 6.28
CA LYS A 60 12.36 8.96 7.62
C LYS A 60 12.86 7.51 7.57
N ASN A 61 12.50 6.79 6.50
CA ASN A 61 12.86 5.39 6.29
C ASN A 61 13.95 5.23 5.22
N GLY A 62 14.72 6.27 4.92
CA GLY A 62 15.80 6.25 3.94
C GLY A 62 15.50 6.97 2.62
N ALA A 63 16.42 6.86 1.66
CA ALA A 63 16.42 7.67 0.43
C ALA A 63 15.23 7.39 -0.51
N THR A 64 14.66 6.18 -0.44
CA THR A 64 13.49 5.75 -1.22
C THR A 64 12.18 6.25 -0.63
N ASP A 65 12.13 6.70 0.62
CA ASP A 65 10.95 7.29 1.23
C ASP A 65 10.63 8.67 0.60
N LYS A 66 9.64 8.70 -0.29
CA LYS A 66 9.12 9.92 -0.94
C LYS A 66 7.92 10.52 -0.21
N GLY A 67 7.57 10.03 0.99
CA GLY A 67 6.43 10.49 1.77
C GLY A 67 5.10 10.45 1.01
N VAL A 68 4.30 11.51 1.15
CA VAL A 68 2.97 11.64 0.50
C VAL A 68 3.05 11.47 -1.01
N GLU A 69 4.12 11.91 -1.65
CA GLU A 69 4.29 11.76 -3.10
C GLU A 69 4.38 10.30 -3.52
N GLY A 70 5.10 9.49 -2.75
CA GLY A 70 5.19 8.04 -2.97
C GLY A 70 3.85 7.35 -2.76
N VAL A 71 3.11 7.75 -1.71
CA VAL A 71 1.74 7.26 -1.44
C VAL A 71 0.80 7.58 -2.61
N ASN A 72 0.80 8.83 -3.08
CA ASN A 72 -0.04 9.25 -4.20
C ASN A 72 0.30 8.49 -5.48
N ARG A 73 1.59 8.26 -5.75
CA ARG A 73 2.02 7.47 -6.91
C ARG A 73 1.53 6.02 -6.84
N PHE A 74 1.63 5.38 -5.68
CA PHE A 74 1.11 4.02 -5.48
C PHE A 74 -0.39 3.95 -5.77
N PHE A 75 -1.20 4.80 -5.12
CA PHE A 75 -2.66 4.76 -5.27
C PHE A 75 -3.15 5.21 -6.64
N LYS A 76 -2.38 6.01 -7.38
CA LYS A 76 -2.72 6.36 -8.78
C LYS A 76 -2.80 5.12 -9.68
N THR A 77 -1.98 4.09 -9.41
CA THR A 77 -1.91 2.88 -10.23
C THR A 77 -2.52 1.66 -9.54
N HIS A 78 -2.74 1.71 -8.23
CA HIS A 78 -3.35 0.61 -7.48
C HIS A 78 -4.81 0.39 -7.93
N LYS A 79 -5.19 -0.88 -8.07
CA LYS A 79 -6.58 -1.29 -8.32
C LYS A 79 -6.95 -2.29 -7.25
N CYS A 80 -8.00 -1.99 -6.48
CA CYS A 80 -8.46 -2.90 -5.44
C CYS A 80 -8.96 -4.22 -6.05
N GLY A 81 -8.25 -5.30 -5.72
CA GLY A 81 -8.63 -6.67 -6.08
C GLY A 81 -9.66 -7.28 -5.12
N ALA A 82 -10.00 -8.54 -5.34
CA ALA A 82 -10.95 -9.27 -4.48
C ALA A 82 -10.48 -9.34 -3.02
N LEU A 83 -9.17 -9.45 -2.79
CA LEU A 83 -8.61 -9.47 -1.44
C LEU A 83 -8.75 -8.12 -0.72
N CYS A 84 -8.51 -6.99 -1.39
CA CYS A 84 -8.74 -5.66 -0.80
C CYS A 84 -10.19 -5.50 -0.33
N LYS A 85 -11.15 -5.97 -1.14
CA LYS A 85 -12.59 -5.94 -0.81
C LYS A 85 -12.93 -6.84 0.37
N LYS A 86 -12.38 -8.06 0.42
CA LYS A 86 -12.57 -8.97 1.57
C LYS A 86 -11.95 -8.44 2.86
N LEU A 87 -10.85 -7.69 2.76
CA LEU A 87 -10.23 -6.98 3.87
C LEU A 87 -10.95 -5.66 4.23
N LEU A 88 -12.03 -5.32 3.52
CA LEU A 88 -12.84 -4.11 3.72
C LEU A 88 -11.99 -2.82 3.63
N LEU A 89 -11.01 -2.80 2.72
CA LEU A 89 -10.17 -1.62 2.49
C LEU A 89 -10.93 -0.58 1.66
N THR A 90 -10.78 0.69 2.01
CA THR A 90 -11.41 1.81 1.31
C THR A 90 -10.85 1.94 -0.11
N GLU A 91 -11.70 1.86 -1.14
CA GLU A 91 -11.24 2.11 -2.52
C GLU A 91 -10.74 3.55 -2.68
N ARG A 92 -9.53 3.72 -3.22
CA ARG A 92 -8.89 5.02 -3.49
C ARG A 92 -8.59 5.12 -4.98
N GLY A 93 -9.24 6.05 -5.68
CA GLY A 93 -9.02 6.33 -7.10
C GLY A 93 -8.20 7.60 -7.35
N GLU A 94 -8.01 7.97 -8.62
CA GLU A 94 -7.23 9.14 -9.06
C GLU A 94 -7.62 10.47 -8.39
N ASN A 95 -8.85 10.58 -7.89
CA ASN A 95 -9.39 11.78 -7.23
C ASN A 95 -9.38 11.72 -5.69
N GLY A 96 -8.96 10.60 -5.09
CA GLY A 96 -8.91 10.41 -3.63
C GLY A 96 -7.55 10.74 -3.01
N LEU A 97 -6.81 11.68 -3.60
CA LEU A 97 -5.49 12.06 -3.15
C LEU A 97 -5.59 12.67 -1.74
N LEU A 98 -4.58 12.39 -0.91
CA LEU A 98 -4.40 12.91 0.45
C LEU A 98 -4.50 14.45 0.59
N GLY A 99 -4.52 15.19 -0.53
CA GLY A 99 -4.68 16.64 -0.57
C GLY A 99 -6.00 17.13 0.05
N ASP A 100 -7.04 16.31 0.08
CA ASP A 100 -8.36 16.73 0.58
C ASP A 100 -8.57 16.48 2.09
N ILE A 101 -7.61 15.84 2.78
CA ILE A 101 -7.68 15.55 4.23
C ILE A 101 -6.75 16.49 5.03
N ALA A 102 -6.06 17.43 4.36
CA ALA A 102 -5.14 18.39 4.97
C ALA A 102 -5.77 19.78 5.19
N THR A 103 -7.06 19.85 5.54
CA THR A 103 -7.71 21.05 6.09
C THR A 103 -8.33 20.75 7.44
#